data_AF-A0A924LEB3-F1
#
_entry.id   AF-A0A924LEB3-F1
#
_cell.length_a   1.000
_cell.length_b   1.000
_cell.length_c   1.000
_cell.angle_alpha   90.00
_cell.angle_beta   90.00
_cell.angle_gamma   90.00
#
_symmetry.space_group_name_H-M   'P 1'
#
loop_
_entity.id
_entity.type
_entity.pdbx_description
1 polymer ?
#
loop_
_entity_poly.entity_id
_entity_poly.type
_entity_poly.pdbx_seq_one_letter_code
_entity_poly.pdbx_strand_id
1 'polypeptide(L)' 'TSGRNSDGRPSMGQDMLKGRRTEIQFMNGFIADRGAEIGMPAPSHVALTEIVTQVERGELQAGVENVFGI' A
#
# COMPACT_ATOMS: atom_id res chain seq x y z
N THR A 1 13.16 -24.84 7.07
CA THR A 1 12.82 -23.63 6.29
C THR A 1 11.35 -23.33 6.49
N SER A 2 11.00 -22.65 7.60
CA SER A 2 9.62 -22.33 7.94
C SER A 2 9.42 -20.82 7.76
N GLY A 3 8.98 -20.44 6.56
CA GLY A 3 8.67 -19.03 6.21
C GLY A 3 7.37 -18.90 5.41
N ARG A 4 6.60 -19.99 5.25
CA ARG A 4 5.29 -19.94 4.61
C ARG A 4 4.23 -19.64 5.65
N ASN A 5 3.66 -18.44 5.56
CA ASN A 5 2.42 -18.10 6.26
C ASN A 5 1.30 -18.97 5.67
N SER A 6 0.57 -19.68 6.52
CA SER A 6 -0.50 -20.63 6.15
C SER A 6 -1.58 -20.02 5.26
N ASP A 7 -1.74 -18.69 5.33
CA ASP A 7 -2.79 -17.94 4.63
C ASP A 7 -2.28 -17.28 3.34
N GLY A 8 -1.01 -17.48 2.97
CA GLY A 8 -0.41 -16.88 1.77
C GLY A 8 -0.30 -15.34 1.80
N ARG A 9 -0.57 -14.71 2.95
CA ARG A 9 -0.62 -13.25 3.06
C ARG A 9 0.78 -12.61 2.95
N PRO A 10 0.98 -11.61 2.07
CA PRO A 10 2.24 -10.89 1.96
C PRO A 10 2.56 -10.09 3.23
N SER A 11 3.82 -9.69 3.41
CA SER A 11 4.31 -8.98 4.62
C SER A 11 3.47 -7.75 4.95
N MET A 12 3.21 -6.89 3.96
CA MET A 12 2.41 -5.68 4.12
C MET A 12 0.99 -5.98 4.64
N GLY A 13 0.35 -7.05 4.16
CA GLY A 13 -0.95 -7.49 4.64
C GLY A 13 -0.93 -7.96 6.09
N GLN A 14 0.21 -8.48 6.57
CA GLN A 14 0.39 -8.84 7.97
C GLN A 14 0.65 -7.62 8.86
N ASP A 15 1.35 -6.61 8.34
CA ASP A 15 1.58 -5.36 9.05
C ASP A 15 0.25 -4.65 9.32
N MET A 16 -0.62 -4.56 8.31
CA MET A 16 -1.97 -4.00 8.45
C MET A 16 -2.80 -4.75 9.49
N LEU A 17 -2.80 -6.09 9.48
CA LEU A 17 -3.53 -6.90 10.47
C LEU A 17 -3.02 -6.70 11.90
N LYS A 18 -1.74 -6.35 12.06
CA LYS A 18 -1.10 -6.11 13.35
C LYS A 18 -1.11 -4.62 13.74
N GLY A 19 -1.78 -3.76 12.97
CA GLY A 19 -1.83 -2.32 13.20
C GLY A 19 -0.46 -1.64 13.11
N ARG A 20 0.47 -2.23 12.35
CA ARG A 20 1.80 -1.65 12.10
C ARG A 20 1.77 -0.78 10.86
N ARG A 21 2.66 0.22 10.85
CA ARG A 21 2.98 0.92 9.62
C ARG A 21 3.64 0.00 8.61
N THR A 22 3.31 0.22 7.34
CA THR A 22 3.89 -0.43 6.18
C THR A 22 4.95 0.47 5.54
N GLU A 23 5.66 -0.08 4.56
CA GLU A 23 6.66 0.64 3.76
C GLU A 23 6.05 1.32 2.52
N ILE A 24 4.71 1.46 2.43
CA ILE A 24 4.04 1.93 1.21
C ILE A 24 4.53 3.31 0.74
N GLN A 25 4.77 4.24 1.68
CA GLN A 25 5.20 5.61 1.38
C GLN A 25 6.62 5.64 0.83
N PHE A 26 7.50 4.75 1.32
CA PHE A 26 8.89 4.68 0.86
C PHE A 26 9.03 4.03 -0.51
N MET A 27 8.09 3.16 -0.90
CA MET A 27 8.11 2.51 -2.22
C MET A 27 7.23 3.23 -3.25
N ASN A 28 5.92 3.25 -3.02
CA ASN A 28 4.95 3.80 -3.97
C ASN A 28 4.93 5.33 -3.89
N GLY A 29 5.04 5.89 -2.69
CA GLY A 29 5.18 7.34 -2.52
C GLY A 29 6.43 7.87 -3.24
N PHE A 30 7.58 7.19 -3.11
CA PHE A 30 8.78 7.55 -3.85
C PHE A 30 8.58 7.55 -5.38
N ILE A 31 7.91 6.53 -5.93
CA ILE A 31 7.63 6.47 -7.38
C ILE A 31 6.66 7.59 -7.80
N ALA A 32 5.63 7.86 -6.99
CA ALA A 32 4.69 8.95 -7.21
C ALA A 32 5.40 10.31 -7.26
N ASP A 33 6.23 10.59 -6.25
CA ASP A 33 7.00 11.83 -6.15
C ASP A 33 7.96 11.97 -7.33
N ARG A 34 8.73 10.91 -7.63
CA ARG A 34 9.71 10.94 -8.73
C ARG A 34 9.04 11.10 -10.09
N GLY A 35 7.87 10.49 -10.29
CA GLY A 35 7.08 10.65 -11.50
C GLY A 35 6.61 12.09 -11.69
N ALA A 36 6.12 12.73 -10.62
CA ALA A 36 5.74 14.14 -10.64
C ALA A 36 6.93 15.05 -10.98
N GLU A 37 8.11 14.81 -10.39
CA GLU A 37 9.33 15.59 -10.64
C GLU A 37 9.78 15.59 -12.11
N ILE A 38 9.62 14.47 -12.80
CA ILE A 38 10.07 14.32 -14.20
C ILE A 38 8.95 14.57 -15.22
N GLY A 39 7.77 14.98 -14.78
CA GLY A 39 6.60 15.21 -15.66
C GLY A 39 5.95 13.93 -16.19
N MET A 40 6.18 12.78 -15.52
CA MET A 40 5.55 11.49 -15.85
C MET A 40 4.78 10.98 -14.61
N PRO A 41 3.55 11.48 -14.39
CA PRO A 41 2.78 11.14 -13.19
C PRO A 41 2.49 9.64 -13.13
N ALA A 42 2.52 9.09 -11.90
CA ALA A 42 2.28 7.69 -11.61
C ALA A 42 0.97 7.53 -10.79
N PRO A 43 -0.21 7.71 -11.43
CA PRO A 43 -1.49 7.85 -10.72
C PRO A 43 -1.85 6.61 -9.88
N SER A 44 -1.58 5.41 -10.36
CA SER A 44 -1.84 4.18 -9.59
C SER A 44 -0.97 4.12 -8.32
N HIS A 45 0.28 4.61 -8.35
CA HIS A 45 1.15 4.67 -7.17
C HIS A 45 0.68 5.72 -6.15
N VAL A 46 0.17 6.86 -6.62
CA VAL A 46 -0.45 7.89 -5.77
C VAL A 46 -1.64 7.29 -5.03
N ALA A 47 -2.60 6.75 -5.79
CA ALA A 47 -3.84 6.23 -5.22
C ALA A 47 -3.61 5.02 -4.30
N LEU A 48 -2.71 4.10 -4.65
CA LEU A 48 -2.31 2.99 -3.75
C LEU A 48 -1.73 3.50 -2.43
N THR A 49 -0.86 4.52 -2.49
CA THR A 49 -0.25 5.10 -1.28
C THR A 49 -1.31 5.73 -0.38
N GLU A 50 -2.28 6.43 -0.96
CA GLU A 50 -3.39 7.05 -0.22
C GLU A 50 -4.31 6.01 0.41
N ILE A 51 -4.74 4.99 -0.33
CA ILE A 51 -5.63 3.93 0.16
C ILE A 51 -4.97 3.19 1.34
N VAL A 52 -3.72 2.77 1.20
CA VAL A 52 -3.01 2.06 2.26
C VAL A 52 -2.81 2.96 3.48
N THR A 53 -2.47 4.24 3.28
CA THR A 53 -2.32 5.19 4.40
C THR A 53 -3.64 5.36 5.17
N GLN A 54 -4.79 5.41 4.50
CA GLN A 54 -6.10 5.46 5.16
C GLN A 54 -6.40 4.17 5.94
N VAL A 55 -6.04 3.00 5.39
CA VAL A 55 -6.17 1.71 6.09
C VAL A 55 -5.30 1.66 7.35
N GLU A 56 -4.04 2.11 7.27
CA GLU A 56 -3.14 2.17 8.44
C GLU A 56 -3.65 3.07 9.56
N ARG A 57 -4.36 4.14 9.21
CA ARG A 57 -4.97 5.09 10.16
C ARG A 57 -6.30 4.59 10.73
N GLY A 58 -6.83 3.48 10.22
CA GLY A 58 -8.17 2.98 10.57
C GLY A 58 -9.31 3.82 10.00
N GLU A 59 -9.02 4.70 9.02
CA GLU A 59 -10.01 5.51 8.32
C GLU A 59 -10.77 4.69 7.26
N LEU A 60 -10.14 3.61 6.78
CA LEU A 60 -10.68 2.70 5.76
C LEU A 60 -10.41 1.24 6.15
N GLN A 61 -11.34 0.33 5.84
CA GLN A 61 -11.08 -1.12 6.00
C GLN A 61 -10.35 -1.68 4.78
N ALA A 62 -9.45 -2.63 4.99
CA ALA A 62 -8.79 -3.30 3.87
C ALA A 62 -9.79 -4.15 3.08
N GLY A 63 -9.89 -3.90 1.77
CA GLY A 63 -10.85 -4.57 0.89
C GLY A 63 -10.57 -4.32 -0.59
N VAL A 64 -10.96 -5.28 -1.44
CA VAL A 64 -10.72 -5.24 -2.90
C VAL A 64 -11.51 -4.13 -3.58
N GLU A 65 -12.64 -3.74 -3.01
CA GLU A 65 -13.48 -2.63 -3.45
C GLU A 65 -12.74 -1.28 -3.43
N ASN A 66 -11.78 -1.13 -2.52
CA ASN A 66 -11.03 0.12 -2.36
C ASN A 66 -9.92 0.29 -3.41
N VAL A 67 -9.56 -0.79 -4.10
CA VAL A 67 -8.51 -0.82 -5.13
C VAL A 67 -9.08 -1.09 -6.52
N PHE A 68 -10.39 -1.08 -6.68
CA PHE A 68 -11.01 -1.30 -7.98
C PHE A 68 -10.92 -0.04 -8.84
N GLY A 69 -10.28 -0.14 -10.01
CA GLY A 69 -10.21 0.96 -10.99
C GLY A 69 -9.00 1.89 -10.88
N ILE A 70 -8.01 1.53 -10.05
CA ILE A 70 -6.66 2.13 -10.09
C ILE A 70 -5.76 1.52 -11.16
#